data_AF-A0A9D7DFU3-F1
#
_entry.id   AF-A0A9D7DFU3-F1
#
_cell.length_a   1.000
_cell.length_b   1.000
_cell.length_c   1.000
_cell.angle_alpha   90.00
_cell.angle_beta   90.00
_cell.angle_gamma   90.00
#
_symmetry.space_group_name_H-M   'P 1'
#
loop_
_entity.id
_entity.type
_entity.pdbx_description
1 polymer ?
#
loop_
_entity_poly.entity_id
_entity_poly.type
_entity_poly.pdbx_seq_one_letter_code
_entity_poly.pdbx_strand_id
1 'polypeptide(L)'
;MKNPNVLILDEPTNDLDIPTLNALEDFLQDLDVCLLIVSHDRFFMDKLCTKLLVFEGEGKVKEWVGSYTELREVQKRRLTAAKSAAPSKEPVKAAPVEEVKKATGAKLTFNERKELNRIDTEMPKLEKKKEELLAVLAKGGTDHHVMMERSMELEETIKQLDRMTDRWLELSERA
;
A
#
# COMPACT_ATOMS: atom_id res chain seq x y z
N MET A 1 10.89 26.34 25.13
CA MET A 1 10.74 25.50 23.92
C MET A 1 9.90 26.30 22.93
N LYS A 2 10.29 26.37 21.66
CA LYS A 2 9.45 27.02 20.64
C LYS A 2 8.30 26.07 20.33
N ASN A 3 7.06 26.46 20.56
CA ASN A 3 5.89 25.72 20.11
C ASN A 3 5.78 25.91 18.59
N PRO A 4 6.11 24.91 17.77
CA PRO A 4 5.99 25.06 16.32
C PRO A 4 4.51 25.01 15.94
N ASN A 5 4.09 25.83 14.99
CA ASN A 5 2.72 25.79 14.47
C ASN A 5 2.52 24.63 13.47
N VAL A 6 3.62 24.12 12.92
CA VAL A 6 3.64 23.04 11.92
C VAL A 6 4.75 22.07 12.27
N LEU A 7 4.44 20.77 12.27
CA LEU A 7 5.37 19.67 12.45
C LEU A 7 5.39 18.83 11.17
N ILE A 8 6.58 18.55 10.65
CA ILE A 8 6.79 17.71 9.47
C ILE A 8 7.55 16.47 9.92
N LEU A 9 6.99 15.29 9.65
CA LEU A 9 7.56 14.00 9.98
C LEU A 9 7.72 13.17 8.70
N ASP A 10 8.92 12.69 8.46
CA ASP A 10 9.24 11.80 7.35
C ASP A 10 9.65 10.43 7.90
N GLU A 11 8.87 9.41 7.57
CA GLU A 11 8.96 8.04 8.08
C GLU A 11 9.18 7.94 9.62
N PRO A 12 8.31 8.57 10.44
CA PRO A 12 8.48 8.59 11.90
C PRO A 12 8.29 7.22 12.57
N THR A 13 7.69 6.26 11.85
CA THR A 13 7.41 4.90 12.32
C THR A 13 8.60 3.95 12.16
N ASN A 14 9.67 4.38 11.49
CA ASN A 14 10.81 3.51 11.24
C ASN A 14 11.58 3.21 12.55
N ASP A 15 12.05 1.97 12.68
CA ASP A 15 12.83 1.48 13.83
C ASP A 15 12.13 1.62 15.21
N LEU A 16 10.80 1.82 15.25
CA LEU A 16 10.02 1.91 16.48
C LEU A 16 9.30 0.59 16.81
N ASP A 17 9.41 0.17 18.06
CA ASP A 17 8.61 -0.92 18.60
C ASP A 17 7.13 -0.51 18.75
N ILE A 18 6.21 -1.48 18.67
CA ILE A 18 4.75 -1.25 18.79
C ILE A 18 4.36 -0.37 20.01
N PRO A 19 4.90 -0.59 21.23
CA PRO A 19 4.55 0.25 22.37
C PRO A 19 4.99 1.71 22.21
N THR A 20 6.16 1.92 21.60
CA THR A 20 6.72 3.25 21.34
C THR A 20 5.94 3.96 20.25
N LEU A 21 5.49 3.22 19.23
CA LEU A 21 4.62 3.73 18.18
C LEU A 21 3.28 4.20 18.76
N ASN A 22 2.63 3.43 19.62
CA ASN A 22 1.39 3.85 20.29
C ASN A 22 1.60 5.12 21.14
N ALA A 23 2.70 5.20 21.90
CA ALA A 23 3.01 6.39 22.69
C ALA A 23 3.25 7.63 21.81
N LEU A 24 3.86 7.45 20.63
CA LEU A 24 4.03 8.50 19.64
C LEU A 24 2.68 8.93 19.03
N GLU A 25 1.81 7.98 18.70
CA GLU A 25 0.47 8.26 18.20
C GLU A 25 -0.33 9.11 19.21
N ASP A 26 -0.39 8.68 20.46
CA ASP A 26 -1.11 9.40 21.53
C ASP A 26 -0.53 10.82 21.69
N PHE A 27 0.80 10.94 21.71
CA PHE A 27 1.46 12.23 21.79
C PHE A 27 1.11 13.15 20.61
N LEU A 28 1.10 12.63 19.38
CA LEU A 28 0.80 13.41 18.18
C LEU A 28 -0.67 13.80 18.08
N GLN A 29 -1.59 13.01 18.64
CA GLN A 29 -3.03 13.35 18.71
C GLN A 29 -3.30 14.52 19.65
N ASP A 30 -2.56 14.65 20.74
CA ASP A 30 -2.74 15.71 21.74
C ASP A 30 -2.06 17.05 21.34
N LEU A 31 -1.29 17.07 20.26
CA LEU A 31 -0.63 18.29 19.79
C LEU A 31 -1.59 19.20 19.01
N ASP A 32 -1.80 20.41 19.52
CA ASP A 32 -2.51 21.50 18.83
C ASP A 32 -1.61 22.16 17.75
N VAL A 33 -1.11 21.37 16.81
CA VAL A 33 -0.23 21.82 15.71
C VAL A 33 -0.67 21.21 14.37
N CYS A 34 -0.34 21.88 13.26
CA CYS A 34 -0.54 21.28 11.94
C CYS A 34 0.50 20.18 11.73
N LEU A 35 0.07 18.96 11.38
CA LEU A 35 0.94 17.82 11.19
C LEU A 35 0.98 17.42 9.72
N LEU A 36 2.19 17.33 9.17
CA LEU A 36 2.46 16.78 7.84
C LEU A 36 3.28 15.52 8.02
N ILE A 37 2.68 14.37 7.76
CA ILE A 37 3.33 13.05 7.86
C ILE A 37 3.54 12.48 6.47
N VAL A 38 4.73 11.97 6.23
CA VAL A 38 5.04 10.99 5.19
C VAL A 38 5.34 9.69 5.91
N SER A 39 4.56 8.64 5.64
CA SER A 39 4.75 7.32 6.24
C SER A 39 4.19 6.25 5.31
N HIS A 40 4.84 5.09 5.31
CA HIS A 40 4.30 3.88 4.70
C HIS A 40 3.35 3.10 5.64
N ASP A 41 3.23 3.47 6.92
CA ASP A 41 2.35 2.80 7.87
C ASP A 41 0.90 3.29 7.74
N ARG A 42 0.05 2.36 7.30
CA ARG A 42 -1.38 2.59 7.08
C ARG A 42 -2.15 2.82 8.37
N PHE A 43 -1.83 2.10 9.44
CA PHE A 43 -2.53 2.22 10.72
C PHE A 43 -2.19 3.55 11.39
N PHE A 44 -0.93 3.95 11.31
CA PHE A 44 -0.46 5.24 11.78
C PHE A 44 -1.15 6.39 11.04
N MET A 45 -1.17 6.33 9.70
CA MET A 45 -1.86 7.32 8.87
C MET A 45 -3.37 7.36 9.13
N ASP A 46 -4.04 6.21 9.27
CA ASP A 46 -5.48 6.15 9.53
C ASP A 46 -5.89 6.77 10.88
N LYS A 47 -5.01 6.68 11.90
CA LYS A 47 -5.27 7.24 13.23
C LYS A 47 -4.96 8.73 13.36
N LEU A 48 -3.95 9.22 12.64
CA LEU A 48 -3.44 10.61 12.78
C LEU A 48 -3.88 11.53 11.65
N CYS A 49 -3.97 11.03 10.42
CA CYS A 49 -4.24 11.86 9.25
C CYS A 49 -5.76 12.01 9.03
N THR A 50 -6.22 13.25 8.96
CA THR A 50 -7.60 13.59 8.57
C THR A 50 -7.74 13.87 7.07
N LYS A 51 -6.63 14.19 6.41
CA LYS A 51 -6.53 14.48 4.98
C LYS A 51 -5.30 13.80 4.41
N LEU A 52 -5.42 13.31 3.18
CA LEU A 52 -4.36 12.64 2.45
C LEU A 52 -4.06 13.38 1.15
N LEU A 53 -2.78 13.51 0.84
CA LEU A 53 -2.29 14.02 -0.44
C LEU A 53 -1.89 12.82 -1.30
N VAL A 54 -2.69 12.55 -2.33
CA VAL A 54 -2.53 11.38 -3.19
C VAL A 54 -1.82 11.78 -4.47
N PHE A 55 -0.67 11.19 -4.71
CA PHE A 55 0.10 11.41 -5.94
C PHE A 55 -0.45 10.48 -7.04
N GLU A 56 -1.08 11.04 -8.06
CA GLU A 56 -1.65 10.29 -9.20
C GLU A 56 -0.64 10.11 -10.36
N GLY A 57 0.61 10.57 -10.18
CA GLY A 57 1.65 10.59 -11.22
C GLY A 57 1.61 11.88 -12.05
N GLU A 58 2.61 12.07 -12.93
CA GLU A 58 2.75 13.27 -13.79
C GLU A 58 2.75 14.62 -13.03
N GLY A 59 3.14 14.61 -11.75
CA GLY A 59 3.09 15.80 -10.89
C GLY A 59 1.67 16.20 -10.45
N LYS A 60 0.65 15.36 -10.68
CA LYS A 60 -0.71 15.59 -10.21
C LYS A 60 -0.86 15.10 -8.78
N VAL A 61 -1.25 16.01 -7.88
CA VAL A 61 -1.56 15.71 -6.49
C VAL A 61 -3.03 15.98 -6.27
N LYS A 62 -3.74 15.01 -5.70
CA LYS A 62 -5.16 15.10 -5.38
C LYS A 62 -5.35 15.04 -3.88
N GLU A 63 -6.18 15.93 -3.37
CA GLU A 63 -6.57 15.91 -1.97
C GLU A 63 -7.71 14.92 -1.75
N TRP A 64 -7.59 14.14 -0.67
CA TRP A 64 -8.62 13.24 -0.19
C TRP A 64 -8.90 13.53 1.28
N VAL A 65 -10.18 13.62 1.64
CA VAL A 65 -10.63 13.79 3.02
C VAL A 65 -11.23 12.46 3.46
N GLY A 66 -10.63 11.85 4.49
CA GLY A 66 -10.97 10.51 4.93
C GLY A 66 -9.72 9.67 5.21
N SER A 67 -9.95 8.45 5.67
CA SER A 67 -8.87 7.52 6.02
C SER A 67 -8.17 6.97 4.76
N TYR A 68 -6.96 6.46 4.94
CA TYR A 68 -6.20 5.76 3.91
C TYR A 68 -6.93 4.50 3.45
N THR A 69 -7.56 3.79 4.40
CA THR A 69 -8.37 2.61 4.08
C THR A 69 -9.52 2.94 3.12
N GLU A 70 -10.26 4.03 3.36
CA GLU A 70 -11.34 4.48 2.47
C GLU A 70 -10.84 4.87 1.08
N LEU A 71 -9.73 5.61 1.01
CA LEU A 71 -9.10 5.99 -0.25
C LEU A 71 -8.77 4.74 -1.09
N ARG A 72 -8.19 3.73 -0.46
CA ARG A 72 -7.77 2.48 -1.12
C ARG A 72 -8.97 1.69 -1.66
N GLU A 73 -10.07 1.63 -0.91
CA GLU A 73 -11.31 1.01 -1.41
C GLU A 73 -11.84 1.72 -2.66
N VAL A 74 -11.87 3.05 -2.65
CA VAL A 74 -12.34 3.85 -3.78
C VAL A 74 -11.45 3.66 -5.01
N GLN A 75 -10.14 3.61 -4.81
CA GLN A 75 -9.18 3.30 -5.88
C GLN A 75 -9.41 1.89 -6.44
N LYS A 76 -9.62 0.89 -5.58
CA LYS A 76 -9.92 -0.49 -5.99
C LYS A 76 -11.21 -0.58 -6.81
N ARG A 77 -12.28 0.09 -6.36
CA ARG A 77 -13.56 0.17 -7.10
C ARG A 77 -13.42 0.89 -8.45
N ARG A 78 -12.60 1.94 -8.53
CA ARG A 78 -12.29 2.62 -9.81
C ARG A 78 -11.54 1.70 -10.77
N LEU A 79 -10.56 0.95 -10.29
CA LEU A 79 -9.78 0.01 -11.10
C LEU A 79 -10.65 -1.15 -11.63
N THR A 80 -11.58 -1.67 -10.82
CA THR A 80 -12.52 -2.71 -11.27
C THR A 80 -13.56 -2.17 -12.25
N ALA A 81 -14.06 -0.95 -12.04
CA ALA A 81 -14.95 -0.27 -12.99
C ALA A 81 -14.26 0.04 -14.34
N ALA A 82 -13.00 0.47 -14.32
CA ALA A 82 -12.24 0.74 -15.54
C ALA A 82 -11.97 -0.55 -16.35
N LYS A 83 -11.73 -1.68 -15.68
CA LYS A 83 -11.57 -2.99 -16.35
C LYS A 83 -12.88 -3.54 -16.93
N SER A 84 -14.04 -3.10 -16.44
CA SER A 84 -15.36 -3.51 -16.93
C SER A 84 -15.95 -2.58 -17.99
N ALA A 85 -15.34 -1.41 -18.21
CA ALA A 85 -15.75 -0.41 -19.21
C ALA A 85 -14.95 -0.46 -20.53
N ALA A 86 -14.29 -1.58 -20.85
CA ALA A 86 -13.75 -1.78 -22.20
C ALA A 86 -14.92 -1.84 -23.20
N PRO A 87 -14.88 -1.12 -24.34
CA PRO A 87 -16.03 -0.99 -25.22
C PRO A 87 -16.27 -2.32 -25.95
N SER A 88 -17.32 -3.02 -25.54
CA SER A 88 -17.94 -4.07 -26.34
C SER A 88 -18.52 -3.42 -27.60
N LYS A 89 -17.86 -3.62 -28.75
CA LYS A 89 -18.48 -3.40 -30.06
C LYS A 89 -19.68 -4.35 -30.20
N GLU A 90 -20.87 -3.80 -30.38
CA GLU A 90 -22.12 -4.51 -30.70
C GLU A 90 -22.10 -5.10 -32.14
N PRO A 91 -23.17 -5.78 -32.63
CA PRO A 91 -23.67 -7.08 -32.19
C PRO A 91 -23.89 -8.04 -33.39
N VAL A 92 -23.82 -9.37 -33.21
CA VAL A 92 -24.44 -10.31 -34.17
C VAL A 92 -25.22 -11.40 -33.43
N LYS A 93 -26.51 -11.45 -33.80
CA LYS A 93 -27.67 -12.26 -33.41
C LYS A 93 -27.46 -13.71 -32.90
N ALA A 94 -28.21 -14.02 -31.83
CA ALA A 94 -29.06 -15.20 -31.52
C ALA A 94 -28.46 -16.62 -31.72
N ALA A 95 -28.56 -17.59 -30.80
CA ALA A 95 -29.61 -17.93 -29.83
C ALA A 95 -29.06 -18.89 -28.72
N PRO A 96 -29.87 -19.58 -27.89
CA PRO A 96 -29.99 -19.33 -26.46
C PRO A 96 -29.47 -20.48 -25.59
N VAL A 97 -28.57 -20.25 -24.62
CA VAL A 97 -28.35 -21.24 -23.56
C VAL A 97 -27.91 -20.59 -22.25
N GLU A 98 -28.79 -20.80 -21.25
CA GLU A 98 -28.55 -20.93 -19.82
C GLU A 98 -28.10 -19.72 -18.99
N GLU A 99 -29.06 -19.27 -18.17
CA GLU A 99 -28.86 -18.54 -16.93
C GLU A 99 -27.83 -19.24 -16.03
N VAL A 100 -26.62 -18.70 -15.93
CA VAL A 100 -25.71 -19.04 -14.84
C VAL A 100 -25.90 -18.04 -13.71
N LYS A 101 -26.58 -18.56 -12.69
CA LYS A 101 -26.87 -17.97 -11.39
C LYS A 101 -25.64 -17.32 -10.77
N LYS A 102 -25.87 -16.17 -10.13
CA LYS A 102 -24.99 -15.54 -9.13
C LYS A 102 -24.48 -16.60 -8.15
N ALA A 103 -23.21 -16.95 -8.22
CA ALA A 103 -22.54 -17.73 -7.19
C ALA A 103 -21.89 -16.76 -6.19
N THR A 104 -22.64 -16.48 -5.14
CA THR A 104 -22.12 -16.04 -3.84
C THR A 104 -21.16 -17.11 -3.30
N GLY A 105 -19.94 -16.70 -2.92
CA GLY A 105 -19.01 -17.51 -2.12
C GLY A 105 -18.27 -18.63 -2.88
N ALA A 106 -17.31 -18.28 -3.73
CA ALA A 106 -16.44 -19.27 -4.38
C ALA A 106 -15.12 -19.43 -3.61
N LYS A 107 -14.91 -20.62 -3.02
CA LYS A 107 -13.62 -21.10 -2.50
C LYS A 107 -12.51 -20.87 -3.54
N LEU A 108 -11.31 -20.51 -3.09
CA LEU A 108 -10.11 -20.31 -3.93
C LEU A 108 -9.98 -21.38 -5.02
N THR A 109 -9.87 -20.95 -6.26
CA THR A 109 -9.58 -21.83 -7.41
C THR A 109 -8.18 -22.44 -7.28
N PHE A 110 -7.90 -23.55 -7.99
CA PHE A 110 -6.59 -24.22 -7.95
C PHE A 110 -5.43 -23.27 -8.31
N ASN A 111 -5.66 -22.38 -9.29
CA ASN A 111 -4.68 -21.38 -9.70
C ASN A 111 -4.44 -20.32 -8.63
N GLU A 112 -5.49 -19.84 -7.97
CA GLU A 112 -5.41 -18.87 -6.88
C GLU A 112 -4.73 -19.46 -5.63
N ARG A 113 -4.97 -20.75 -5.33
CA ARG A 113 -4.28 -21.45 -4.25
C ARG A 113 -2.78 -21.64 -4.53
N LYS A 114 -2.42 -21.91 -5.79
CA LYS A 114 -1.02 -21.96 -6.23
C LYS A 114 -0.35 -20.58 -6.17
N GLU A 115 -1.09 -19.53 -6.49
CA GLU A 115 -0.63 -18.14 -6.37
C GLU A 115 -0.39 -17.75 -4.90
N LEU A 116 -1.30 -18.10 -3.99
CA LEU A 116 -1.12 -17.85 -2.55
C LEU A 116 0.13 -18.54 -1.98
N ASN A 117 0.34 -19.82 -2.31
CA ASN A 117 1.56 -20.56 -1.92
C ASN A 117 2.84 -19.93 -2.50
N ARG A 118 2.76 -19.34 -3.71
CA ARG A 118 3.88 -18.62 -4.31
C ARG A 118 4.16 -17.33 -3.53
N ILE A 119 3.12 -16.59 -3.19
CA ILE A 119 3.27 -15.35 -2.42
C ILE A 119 3.86 -15.66 -1.03
N ASP A 120 3.38 -16.71 -0.35
CA ASP A 120 3.93 -17.16 0.94
C ASP A 120 5.42 -17.56 0.87
N THR A 121 5.91 -17.98 -0.30
CA THR A 121 7.32 -18.35 -0.49
C THR A 121 8.20 -17.20 -1.00
N GLU A 122 7.61 -16.21 -1.69
CA GLU A 122 8.33 -15.06 -2.23
C GLU A 122 8.38 -13.87 -1.26
N MET A 123 7.34 -13.64 -0.44
CA MET A 123 7.32 -12.55 0.56
C MET A 123 8.51 -12.59 1.53
N PRO A 124 8.84 -13.72 2.18
CA PRO A 124 9.98 -13.76 3.12
C PRO A 124 11.32 -13.47 2.45
N LYS A 125 11.46 -13.78 1.15
CA LYS A 125 12.69 -13.50 0.40
C LYS A 125 12.82 -12.02 0.09
N LEU A 126 11.71 -11.37 -0.27
CA LEU A 126 11.68 -9.93 -0.52
C LEU A 126 11.86 -9.12 0.77
N GLU A 127 11.27 -9.57 1.89
CA GLU A 127 11.50 -8.97 3.21
C GLU A 127 12.98 -9.06 3.62
N LYS A 128 13.60 -10.24 3.46
CA LYS A 128 15.03 -10.40 3.71
C LYS A 128 15.88 -9.50 2.81
N LYS A 129 15.52 -9.38 1.52
CA LYS A 129 16.22 -8.49 0.59
C LYS A 129 16.08 -7.01 1.00
N LYS A 130 14.89 -6.60 1.46
CA LYS A 130 14.63 -5.26 2.01
C LYS A 130 15.53 -5.01 3.23
N GLU A 131 15.60 -5.94 4.17
CA GLU A 131 16.48 -5.82 5.35
C GLU A 131 17.96 -5.72 4.97
N GLU A 132 18.43 -6.53 4.02
CA GLU A 132 19.81 -6.47 3.53
C GLU A 132 20.14 -5.11 2.90
N LEU A 133 19.22 -4.58 2.06
CA LEU A 133 19.38 -3.26 1.43
C LEU A 133 19.37 -2.13 2.47
N LEU A 134 18.47 -2.18 3.45
CA LEU A 134 18.43 -1.23 4.56
C LEU A 134 19.71 -1.28 5.40
N ALA A 135 20.23 -2.46 5.71
CA ALA A 135 21.46 -2.61 6.48
C ALA A 135 22.68 -2.03 5.72
N VAL A 136 22.71 -2.16 4.39
CA VAL A 136 23.74 -1.56 3.54
C VAL A 136 23.64 -0.04 3.53
N LEU A 137 22.44 0.52 3.42
CA LEU A 137 22.21 1.97 3.46
C LEU A 137 22.54 2.56 4.85
N ALA A 138 22.15 1.87 5.92
CA ALA A 138 22.38 2.29 7.30
C ALA A 138 23.86 2.27 7.70
N LYS A 139 24.66 1.35 7.15
CA LYS A 139 26.11 1.31 7.40
C LYS A 139 26.85 2.55 6.88
N GLY A 140 26.27 3.26 5.92
CA GLY A 140 26.88 4.43 5.29
C GLY A 140 28.11 4.08 4.45
N GLY A 141 28.17 4.60 3.23
CA GLY A 141 29.31 4.47 2.33
C GLY A 141 29.74 5.83 1.78
N THR A 142 31.01 5.95 1.39
CA THR A 142 31.53 7.17 0.77
C THR A 142 31.11 7.33 -0.69
N ASP A 143 30.57 6.29 -1.31
CA ASP A 143 30.15 6.29 -2.71
C ASP A 143 28.65 6.62 -2.83
N HIS A 144 28.37 7.85 -3.23
CA HIS A 144 27.01 8.36 -3.41
C HIS A 144 26.23 7.63 -4.52
N HIS A 145 26.92 7.14 -5.57
CA HIS A 145 26.26 6.48 -6.68
C HIS A 145 25.71 5.10 -6.27
N VAL A 146 26.52 4.35 -5.52
CA VAL A 146 26.11 3.04 -4.97
C VAL A 146 24.96 3.21 -3.98
N MET A 147 24.98 4.24 -3.15
CA MET A 147 23.86 4.52 -2.22
C MET A 147 22.55 4.83 -2.95
N MET A 148 22.62 5.58 -4.05
CA MET A 148 21.45 5.89 -4.88
C MET A 148 20.90 4.64 -5.60
N GLU A 149 21.77 3.77 -6.13
CA GLU A 149 21.31 2.53 -6.77
C GLU A 149 20.63 1.59 -5.76
N ARG A 150 21.21 1.46 -4.56
CA ARG A 150 20.64 0.64 -3.48
C ARG A 150 19.34 1.22 -2.93
N SER A 151 19.18 2.55 -2.89
CA SER A 151 17.91 3.16 -2.49
C SER A 151 16.81 2.93 -3.54
N MET A 152 17.13 3.00 -4.84
CA MET A 152 16.17 2.64 -5.90
C MET A 152 15.79 1.16 -5.86
N GLU A 153 16.76 0.27 -5.64
CA GLU A 153 16.48 -1.17 -5.47
C GLU A 153 15.60 -1.46 -4.24
N LEU A 154 15.81 -0.71 -3.16
CA LEU A 154 14.99 -0.81 -1.95
C LEU A 154 13.56 -0.36 -2.24
N GLU A 155 13.39 0.80 -2.90
CA GLU A 155 12.08 1.33 -3.27
C GLU A 155 11.29 0.35 -4.16
N GLU A 156 11.95 -0.26 -5.15
CA GLU A 156 11.30 -1.26 -6.01
C GLU A 156 10.97 -2.54 -5.23
N THR A 157 11.84 -2.97 -4.32
CA THR A 157 11.58 -4.16 -3.46
C THR A 157 10.37 -3.91 -2.55
N ILE A 158 10.23 -2.70 -1.99
CA ILE A 158 9.07 -2.31 -1.18
C ILE A 158 7.79 -2.30 -2.03
N LYS A 159 7.82 -1.70 -3.23
CA LYS A 159 6.67 -1.71 -4.15
C LYS A 159 6.24 -3.13 -4.52
N GLN A 160 7.19 -4.05 -4.66
CA GLN A 160 6.90 -5.46 -4.95
C GLN A 160 6.26 -6.17 -3.75
N LEU A 161 6.77 -5.92 -2.53
CA LEU A 161 6.16 -6.41 -1.29
C LEU A 161 4.71 -5.92 -1.17
N ASP A 162 4.46 -4.62 -1.36
CA ASP A 162 3.10 -4.06 -1.26
C ASP A 162 2.13 -4.73 -2.24
N ARG A 163 2.55 -4.93 -3.49
CA ARG A 163 1.73 -5.64 -4.51
C ARG A 163 1.45 -7.08 -4.11
N MET A 164 2.43 -7.77 -3.53
CA MET A 164 2.28 -9.15 -3.06
C MET A 164 1.37 -9.24 -1.84
N THR A 165 1.54 -8.36 -0.86
CA THR A 165 0.70 -8.27 0.33
C THR A 165 -0.75 -7.98 -0.05
N ASP A 166 -0.97 -7.06 -1.00
CA ASP A 166 -2.28 -6.74 -1.53
C ASP A 166 -2.95 -7.95 -2.18
N ARG A 167 -2.19 -8.67 -3.00
CA ARG A 167 -2.69 -9.87 -3.66
C ARG A 167 -2.97 -11.01 -2.68
N TRP A 168 -2.10 -11.18 -1.69
CA TRP A 168 -2.28 -12.16 -0.63
C TRP A 168 -3.54 -11.88 0.18
N LEU A 169 -3.77 -10.63 0.58
CA LEU A 169 -4.96 -10.22 1.31
C LEU A 169 -6.24 -10.54 0.53
N GLU A 170 -6.29 -10.20 -0.76
CA GLU A 170 -7.43 -10.52 -1.63
C GLU A 170 -7.73 -12.02 -1.73
N LEU A 171 -6.68 -12.83 -1.78
CA LEU A 171 -6.82 -14.29 -1.86
C LEU A 171 -7.20 -14.88 -0.49
N SER A 172 -6.69 -14.31 0.61
CA SER A 172 -7.00 -14.74 1.99
C SER A 172 -8.45 -14.44 2.38
N GLU A 173 -9.01 -13.30 1.96
CA GLU A 173 -10.42 -12.93 2.21
C GLU A 173 -11.41 -13.84 1.45
N ARG A 174 -10.94 -14.56 0.43
CA ARG A 174 -11.73 -15.47 -0.41
C ARG A 174 -11.49 -16.96 -0.09
N ALA A 175 -10.53 -17.25 0.78
CA ALA A 175 -10.17 -18.61 1.23
C ALA A 175 -11.21 -19.17 2.20
#